data_AF-A0A6M3JJF1-F1
#
_entry.id   AF-A0A6M3JJF1-F1
#
_cell.length_a   1.000
_cell.length_b   1.000
_cell.length_c   1.000
_cell.angle_alpha   90.00
_cell.angle_beta   90.00
_cell.angle_gamma   90.00
#
_symmetry.space_group_name_H-M   'P 1'
#
loop_
_entity.id
_entity.type
_entity.pdbx_description
1 polymer ?
#
loop_
_entity_poly.entity_id
_entity_poly.type
_entity_poly.pdbx_seq_one_letter_code
_entity_poly.pdbx_strand_id
1 'polypeptide(L)'
;MPYTNIVFIKLFLSLFEEDDRFLYQLNESQQLLYIKLLYMAGSTQNKITKNLRFIAHKVNYHHEDTCMVADIKRIIEIFPKFKEGNEFYYFENFNELHNWFTTDKSKMWKTKEGKPYGSPIGSPNGSVKNKNKNKNKIYNTPLKNKFLDFVLLAPEEHTKLVVQFGEQGANDRIGRLNDYIGSKGAKYASHYHTILNWARKDQPTEKINRKL
;
A
#
# COMPACT_ATOMS: atom_id res chain seq x y z
N MET A 1 -14.87 -5.66 -10.57
CA MET A 1 -13.77 -5.20 -11.45
C MET A 1 -12.46 -5.65 -10.80
N PRO A 2 -11.67 -6.54 -11.41
CA PRO A 2 -10.30 -6.76 -10.93
C PRO A 2 -9.49 -5.50 -11.24
N TYR A 3 -8.81 -4.95 -10.24
CA TYR A 3 -8.00 -3.74 -10.37
C TYR A 3 -6.81 -4.01 -11.29
N THR A 4 -6.83 -3.51 -12.52
CA THR A 4 -5.78 -3.78 -13.52
C THR A 4 -4.57 -2.85 -13.44
N ASN A 5 -4.57 -1.85 -12.54
CA ASN A 5 -3.54 -0.79 -12.52
C ASN A 5 -3.04 -0.43 -11.12
N ILE A 6 -3.35 -1.20 -10.07
CA ILE A 6 -2.81 -0.93 -8.74
C ILE A 6 -1.67 -1.90 -8.48
N VAL A 7 -0.44 -1.41 -8.60
CA VAL A 7 0.75 -2.15 -8.23
C VAL A 7 1.01 -1.90 -6.75
N PHE A 8 0.85 -2.95 -5.94
CA PHE A 8 1.27 -2.94 -4.55
C PHE A 8 2.53 -3.78 -4.41
N ILE A 9 3.46 -3.30 -3.59
CA ILE A 9 4.57 -4.12 -3.09
C ILE A 9 3.99 -4.98 -1.99
N LYS A 10 4.13 -6.29 -2.09
CA LYS A 10 3.86 -7.16 -0.96
C LYS A 10 5.14 -7.19 -0.13
N LEU A 11 5.17 -6.42 0.96
CA LEU A 11 6.17 -6.65 1.99
C LEU A 11 5.72 -7.89 2.75
N PHE A 12 6.46 -8.98 2.55
CA PHE A 12 6.17 -10.24 3.21
C PHE A 12 6.78 -10.25 4.59
N LEU A 13 6.05 -10.80 5.56
CA LEU A 13 6.61 -11.16 6.85
C LEU A 13 7.82 -12.09 6.67
N SER A 14 7.86 -12.92 5.61
CA SER A 14 9.04 -13.75 5.30
C SER A 14 10.33 -12.95 5.05
N LEU A 15 10.26 -11.68 4.63
CA LEU A 15 11.44 -10.80 4.54
C LEU A 15 12.01 -10.45 5.94
N PHE A 16 11.23 -10.65 6.99
CA PHE A 16 11.54 -10.30 8.37
C PHE A 16 11.57 -11.51 9.33
N GLU A 17 10.92 -12.62 8.98
CA GLU A 17 10.73 -13.80 9.84
C GLU A 17 11.43 -15.07 9.34
N GLU A 18 11.62 -15.22 8.03
CA GLU A 18 12.26 -16.41 7.42
C GLU A 18 13.65 -16.11 6.85
N ASP A 19 13.89 -14.85 6.47
CA ASP A 19 15.11 -14.40 5.82
C ASP A 19 15.71 -13.18 6.52
N ASP A 20 16.48 -13.42 7.57
CA ASP A 20 17.05 -12.37 8.40
C ASP A 20 18.13 -11.53 7.68
N ARG A 21 18.47 -11.85 6.43
CA ARG A 21 19.46 -11.12 5.63
C ARG A 21 19.07 -9.65 5.47
N PHE A 22 17.78 -9.37 5.31
CA PHE A 22 17.30 -8.01 5.18
C PHE A 22 17.59 -7.19 6.44
N LEU A 23 17.33 -7.76 7.62
CA LEU A 23 17.49 -7.07 8.91
C LEU A 23 18.95 -6.98 9.37
N TYR A 24 19.74 -8.04 9.21
CA TYR A 24 21.08 -8.11 9.81
C TYR A 24 22.24 -7.98 8.82
N GLN A 25 22.04 -8.17 7.52
CA GLN A 25 23.13 -8.07 6.53
C GLN A 25 23.14 -6.76 5.73
N LEU A 26 22.02 -6.03 5.72
CA LEU A 26 21.91 -4.67 5.19
C LEU A 26 21.88 -3.65 6.32
N ASN A 27 22.55 -2.51 6.11
CA ASN A 27 22.38 -1.33 6.97
C ASN A 27 21.07 -0.59 6.65
N GLU A 28 20.71 0.42 7.45
CA GLU A 28 19.44 1.15 7.29
C GLU A 28 19.29 1.83 5.91
N SER A 29 20.37 2.40 5.36
CA SER A 29 20.33 3.04 4.04
C SER A 29 20.10 2.02 2.92
N GLN A 30 20.73 0.85 3.02
CA GLN A 30 20.58 -0.25 2.08
C GLN A 30 19.21 -0.93 2.18
N GLN A 31 18.69 -1.12 3.39
CA GLN A 31 17.34 -1.63 3.63
C GLN A 31 16.30 -0.72 2.96
N LEU A 32 16.42 0.59 3.20
CA LEU A 32 15.54 1.57 2.59
C LEU A 32 15.68 1.60 1.06
N LEU A 33 16.91 1.53 0.55
CA LEU A 33 17.18 1.45 -0.89
C LEU A 33 16.54 0.20 -1.50
N TYR A 34 16.65 -0.96 -0.86
CA TYR A 34 16.04 -2.21 -1.34
C TYR A 34 14.51 -2.11 -1.45
N ILE A 35 13.83 -1.60 -0.41
CA ILE A 35 12.38 -1.38 -0.44
C ILE A 35 12.00 -0.42 -1.57
N LYS A 36 12.77 0.65 -1.76
CA LYS A 36 12.57 1.61 -2.84
C LYS A 36 12.82 1.00 -4.23
N LEU A 37 13.77 0.06 -4.36
CA LEU A 37 13.99 -0.68 -5.59
C LEU A 37 12.84 -1.64 -5.89
N LEU A 38 12.25 -2.29 -4.88
CA LEU A 38 11.01 -3.07 -5.05
C LEU A 38 9.89 -2.19 -5.60
N TYR A 39 9.65 -1.02 -5.00
CA TYR A 39 8.69 -0.04 -5.52
C TYR A 39 8.96 0.30 -6.98
N MET A 40 10.22 0.59 -7.31
CA MET A 40 10.62 0.96 -8.64
C MET A 40 10.39 -0.18 -9.63
N ALA A 41 10.67 -1.43 -9.25
CA ALA A 41 10.39 -2.62 -10.05
C ALA A 41 8.89 -2.71 -10.35
N GLY A 42 8.03 -2.53 -9.35
CA GLY A 42 6.58 -2.52 -9.53
C GLY A 42 6.12 -1.46 -10.54
N SER A 43 6.67 -0.25 -10.44
CA SER A 43 6.31 0.86 -11.35
C SER A 43 6.85 0.71 -12.78
N THR A 44 7.88 -0.12 -12.97
CA THR A 44 8.61 -0.27 -14.25
C THR A 44 8.39 -1.65 -14.89
N GLN A 45 7.42 -2.43 -14.42
CA GLN A 45 7.18 -3.81 -14.89
C GLN A 45 8.45 -4.66 -14.80
N ASN A 46 9.13 -4.57 -13.65
CA ASN A 46 10.36 -5.26 -13.33
C ASN A 46 11.60 -4.85 -14.16
N LYS A 47 11.61 -3.64 -14.74
CA LYS A 47 12.73 -3.13 -15.54
C LYS A 47 13.29 -1.84 -14.94
N ILE A 48 14.13 -1.97 -13.92
CA ILE A 48 14.74 -0.83 -13.24
C ILE A 48 15.93 -0.36 -14.07
N THR A 49 15.91 0.89 -14.53
CA THR A 49 17.03 1.47 -15.30
C THR A 49 18.33 1.46 -14.49
N LYS A 50 19.47 1.34 -15.18
CA LYS A 50 20.81 1.47 -14.58
C LYS A 50 21.30 2.93 -14.47
N ASN A 51 20.51 3.90 -14.94
CA ASN A 51 20.85 5.32 -14.79
C ASN A 51 20.75 5.73 -13.31
N LEU A 52 21.88 5.74 -12.62
CA LEU A 52 21.99 6.01 -11.18
C LEU A 52 21.32 7.32 -10.79
N ARG A 53 21.56 8.40 -11.54
CA ARG A 53 20.95 9.71 -11.27
C ARG A 53 19.43 9.67 -11.35
N PHE A 54 18.89 8.93 -12.31
CA PHE A 54 17.44 8.72 -12.42
C PHE A 54 16.89 7.91 -11.25
N ILE A 55 17.57 6.82 -10.85
CA ILE A 55 17.16 6.03 -9.69
C ILE A 55 17.20 6.91 -8.44
N ALA A 56 18.33 7.59 -8.17
CA ALA A 56 18.53 8.43 -6.99
C ALA A 56 17.46 9.52 -6.87
N HIS A 57 17.18 10.24 -7.97
CA HIS A 57 16.11 11.23 -8.01
C HIS A 57 14.73 10.60 -7.75
N LYS A 58 14.41 9.48 -8.42
CA LYS A 58 13.10 8.85 -8.32
C LYS A 58 12.83 8.23 -6.95
N VAL A 59 13.85 7.72 -6.29
CA VAL A 59 13.73 7.09 -4.97
C VAL A 59 14.12 8.01 -3.83
N ASN A 60 14.43 9.27 -4.13
CA ASN A 60 14.92 10.27 -3.18
C ASN A 60 16.06 9.71 -2.31
N TYR A 61 17.17 9.33 -2.96
CA TYR A 61 18.39 8.85 -2.34
C TYR A 61 19.40 10.00 -2.29
N HIS A 62 19.91 10.32 -1.10
CA HIS A 62 20.69 11.54 -0.84
C HIS A 62 22.21 11.30 -0.74
N HIS A 63 22.69 10.07 -0.87
CA HIS A 63 24.12 9.79 -0.87
C HIS A 63 24.72 9.95 -2.27
N GLU A 64 26.05 10.02 -2.32
CA GLU A 64 26.82 10.11 -3.58
C GLU A 64 26.59 8.88 -4.48
N ASP A 65 26.77 9.06 -5.79
CA ASP A 65 26.60 7.99 -6.79
C ASP A 65 27.51 6.78 -6.51
N THR A 66 28.72 7.01 -5.99
CA THR A 66 29.67 5.97 -5.58
C THR A 66 29.11 5.08 -4.47
N CYS A 67 28.48 5.68 -3.46
CA CYS A 67 27.80 4.97 -2.37
C CYS A 67 26.61 4.17 -2.91
N MET A 68 25.82 4.75 -3.82
CA MET A 68 24.67 4.06 -4.42
C MET A 68 25.10 2.80 -5.19
N VAL A 69 26.19 2.88 -5.96
CA VAL A 69 26.74 1.74 -6.68
C VAL A 69 27.18 0.64 -5.71
N ALA A 70 27.88 1.01 -4.63
CA ALA A 70 28.31 0.06 -3.62
C ALA A 70 27.12 -0.61 -2.92
N ASP A 71 26.09 0.16 -2.57
CA ASP A 71 24.87 -0.34 -1.95
C ASP A 71 24.09 -1.28 -2.88
N ILE A 72 23.94 -0.94 -4.16
CA ILE A 72 23.28 -1.81 -5.16
C ILE A 72 24.05 -3.12 -5.31
N LYS A 73 25.38 -3.08 -5.40
CA LYS A 73 26.21 -4.30 -5.45
C LYS A 73 26.03 -5.17 -4.22
N ARG A 74 26.06 -4.55 -3.03
CA ARG A 74 25.83 -5.24 -1.76
C ARG A 74 24.46 -5.92 -1.70
N ILE A 75 23.43 -5.23 -2.20
CA ILE A 75 22.08 -5.78 -2.30
C ILE A 75 22.04 -6.98 -3.25
N ILE A 76 22.69 -6.91 -4.42
CA ILE A 76 22.76 -8.02 -5.38
C ILE A 76 23.43 -9.26 -4.76
N GLU A 77 24.51 -9.06 -4.00
CA GLU A 77 25.21 -10.15 -3.30
C GLU A 77 24.31 -10.85 -2.27
N ILE A 78 23.59 -10.07 -1.47
CA ILE A 78 22.75 -10.60 -0.38
C ILE A 78 21.46 -11.23 -0.93
N PHE A 79 20.85 -10.61 -1.94
CA PHE A 79 19.59 -11.03 -2.55
C PHE A 79 19.85 -11.58 -3.96
N PRO A 80 20.19 -12.86 -4.12
CA PRO A 80 20.60 -13.43 -5.40
C PRO A 80 19.50 -13.44 -6.46
N LYS A 81 18.24 -13.28 -6.06
CA LYS A 81 17.09 -13.13 -6.96
C LYS A 81 16.93 -11.69 -7.51
N PHE A 82 17.67 -10.72 -6.97
CA PHE A 82 17.83 -9.39 -7.57
C PHE A 82 19.06 -9.42 -8.49
N LYS A 83 18.81 -9.24 -9.79
CA LYS A 83 19.81 -9.45 -10.84
C LYS A 83 20.13 -8.16 -11.58
N GLU A 84 21.37 -8.07 -12.01
CA GLU A 84 21.85 -7.07 -12.94
C GLU A 84 21.87 -7.64 -14.36
N GLY A 85 21.03 -7.11 -15.24
CA GLY A 85 21.10 -7.37 -16.67
C GLY A 85 21.98 -6.34 -17.41
N ASN A 86 22.07 -6.49 -18.73
CA ASN A 86 22.82 -5.56 -19.57
C ASN A 86 22.25 -4.12 -19.48
N GLU A 87 20.93 -3.97 -19.59
CA GLU A 87 20.28 -2.65 -19.68
C GLU A 87 19.50 -2.25 -18.41
N PHE A 88 19.10 -3.22 -17.59
CA PHE A 88 18.23 -3.00 -16.43
C PHE A 88 18.54 -3.97 -15.29
N TYR A 89 18.27 -3.54 -14.06
CA TYR A 89 18.11 -4.43 -12.90
C TYR A 89 16.69 -5.00 -12.85
N TYR A 90 16.54 -6.20 -12.31
CA TYR A 90 15.25 -6.89 -12.21
C TYR A 90 15.23 -7.90 -11.06
N PHE A 91 14.02 -8.25 -10.61
CA PHE A 91 13.81 -9.33 -9.65
C PHE A 91 13.34 -10.60 -10.37
N GLU A 92 14.06 -11.72 -10.26
CA GLU A 92 13.65 -13.00 -10.82
C GLU A 92 12.33 -13.49 -10.21
N ASN A 93 12.15 -13.26 -8.91
CA ASN A 93 10.91 -13.55 -8.19
C ASN A 93 9.93 -12.38 -8.15
N PHE A 94 9.89 -11.54 -9.18
CA PHE A 94 9.00 -10.39 -9.23
C PHE A 94 7.52 -10.74 -8.95
N ASN A 95 7.04 -11.88 -9.46
CA ASN A 95 5.66 -12.32 -9.25
C ASN A 95 5.37 -12.81 -7.82
N GLU A 96 6.39 -13.24 -7.09
CA GLU A 96 6.28 -13.49 -5.65
C GLU A 96 6.18 -12.13 -4.95
N LEU A 97 7.05 -11.18 -5.30
CA LEU A 97 7.22 -9.87 -4.66
C LEU A 97 6.07 -8.87 -4.93
N HIS A 98 5.38 -9.01 -6.06
CA HIS A 98 4.38 -8.05 -6.55
C HIS A 98 3.07 -8.76 -6.90
N ASN A 99 1.95 -8.07 -6.67
CA ASN A 99 0.65 -8.53 -7.18
C ASN A 99 0.51 -8.19 -8.67
N TRP A 100 1.27 -8.87 -9.53
CA TRP A 100 1.22 -8.64 -10.97
C TRP A 100 0.19 -9.56 -11.64
N PHE A 101 -0.87 -8.97 -12.19
CA PHE A 101 -1.86 -9.71 -13.00
C PHE A 101 -1.52 -9.55 -14.48
N THR A 102 -1.02 -10.61 -15.13
CA THR A 102 -0.90 -10.63 -16.60
C THR A 102 -2.27 -10.91 -17.21
N THR A 103 -2.68 -10.11 -18.20
CA THR A 103 -3.89 -10.37 -19.00
C THR A 103 -3.69 -11.50 -20.02
N ASP A 104 -2.45 -11.93 -20.22
CA ASP A 104 -2.09 -13.04 -21.09
C ASP A 104 -2.18 -14.38 -20.33
N LYS A 105 -3.31 -15.07 -20.50
CA LYS A 105 -3.57 -16.39 -19.89
C LYS A 105 -2.57 -17.46 -20.30
N SER A 106 -1.82 -17.28 -21.40
CA SER A 106 -0.80 -18.24 -21.84
C SER A 106 0.46 -18.27 -20.96
N LYS A 107 0.67 -17.20 -20.16
CA LYS A 107 1.78 -17.08 -19.20
C LYS A 107 1.40 -17.49 -17.77
N MET A 108 0.17 -17.97 -17.54
CA MET A 108 -0.21 -18.61 -16.28
C MET A 108 0.48 -19.98 -16.20
N TRP A 109 1.48 -20.11 -15.34
CA TRP A 109 2.15 -21.38 -15.10
C TRP A 109 1.18 -22.37 -14.45
N LYS A 110 1.15 -23.61 -14.95
CA LYS A 110 0.55 -24.74 -14.23
C LYS A 110 1.61 -25.30 -13.28
N THR A 111 1.50 -25.01 -11.98
CA THR A 111 2.27 -25.76 -10.97
C THR A 111 1.74 -27.19 -10.90
N LYS A 112 2.63 -28.15 -10.60
CA LYS A 112 2.37 -29.60 -10.62
C LYS A 112 1.39 -30.12 -9.56
N GLU A 113 0.70 -29.24 -8.84
CA GLU A 113 -0.37 -29.61 -7.91
C GLU A 113 -1.54 -28.63 -8.03
N GLY A 114 -2.27 -28.70 -9.15
CA GLY A 114 -3.73 -28.59 -9.25
C GLY A 114 -4.52 -27.43 -8.62
N LYS A 115 -3.93 -26.44 -7.96
CA LYS A 115 -4.68 -25.32 -7.34
C LYS A 115 -4.09 -23.95 -7.73
N PRO A 116 -4.86 -23.09 -8.41
CA PRO A 116 -4.43 -21.72 -8.67
C PRO A 116 -4.43 -20.91 -7.37
N TYR A 117 -3.31 -20.24 -7.07
CA TYR A 117 -3.27 -19.22 -6.03
C TYR A 117 -4.15 -18.04 -6.46
N GLY A 118 -5.18 -17.72 -5.67
CA GLY A 118 -5.99 -16.52 -5.84
C GLY A 118 -7.39 -16.72 -6.43
N SER A 119 -8.02 -17.89 -6.31
CA SER A 119 -9.47 -18.01 -6.52
C SER A 119 -10.20 -16.98 -5.65
N PRO A 120 -10.94 -16.02 -6.24
CA PRO A 120 -11.81 -15.13 -5.49
C PRO A 120 -12.89 -15.96 -4.80
N ILE A 121 -13.02 -15.82 -3.49
CA ILE A 121 -14.19 -16.32 -2.76
C ILE A 121 -15.41 -15.57 -3.29
N GLY A 122 -16.26 -16.30 -4.01
CA GLY A 122 -17.69 -16.03 -4.22
C GLY A 122 -18.07 -14.87 -5.15
N SER A 123 -18.76 -15.21 -6.24
CA SER A 123 -20.09 -14.69 -6.64
C SER A 123 -20.31 -14.58 -8.15
N PRO A 124 -21.58 -14.68 -8.62
CA PRO A 124 -21.95 -15.53 -9.74
C PRO A 124 -21.94 -14.82 -11.09
N ASN A 125 -21.95 -15.68 -12.11
CA ASN A 125 -22.09 -15.39 -13.53
C ASN A 125 -23.07 -14.26 -13.85
N GLY A 126 -22.59 -13.29 -14.63
CA GLY A 126 -23.39 -12.30 -15.33
C GLY A 126 -22.57 -11.74 -16.49
N SER A 127 -22.87 -12.22 -17.69
CA SER A 127 -22.42 -11.66 -18.96
C SER A 127 -22.83 -10.18 -19.07
N VAL A 128 -22.03 -9.36 -19.79
CA VAL A 128 -22.50 -8.37 -20.80
C VAL A 128 -21.41 -7.32 -21.13
N LYS A 129 -21.03 -7.36 -22.41
CA LYS A 129 -20.70 -6.31 -23.40
C LYS A 129 -19.95 -5.02 -22.98
N ASN A 130 -18.80 -4.87 -23.64
CA ASN A 130 -18.07 -3.64 -23.93
C ASN A 130 -18.95 -2.47 -24.37
N LYS A 131 -18.78 -1.31 -23.73
CA LYS A 131 -18.82 0.01 -24.38
C LYS A 131 -17.81 0.97 -23.73
N ASN A 132 -16.75 1.27 -24.47
CA ASN A 132 -15.84 2.39 -24.25
C ASN A 132 -16.60 3.72 -24.20
N LYS A 133 -16.45 4.51 -23.14
CA LYS A 133 -16.45 5.98 -23.20
C LYS A 133 -15.50 6.56 -22.14
N ASN A 134 -14.36 7.07 -22.62
CA ASN A 134 -13.49 8.01 -21.95
C ASN A 134 -14.27 9.15 -21.31
N LYS A 135 -14.07 9.41 -20.00
CA LYS A 135 -14.02 10.75 -19.42
C LYS A 135 -13.07 10.77 -18.22
N ASN A 136 -11.92 11.42 -18.41
CA ASN A 136 -10.98 11.79 -17.36
C ASN A 136 -11.70 12.63 -16.29
N LYS A 137 -11.69 12.17 -15.03
CA LYS A 137 -11.86 13.04 -13.86
C LYS A 137 -10.68 12.79 -12.94
N ILE A 138 -9.82 13.79 -12.88
CA ILE A 138 -8.71 13.91 -11.93
C ILE A 138 -9.35 14.11 -10.56
N TYR A 139 -9.21 13.14 -9.67
CA TYR A 139 -9.57 13.32 -8.26
C TYR A 139 -8.28 13.69 -7.51
N ASN A 140 -8.12 14.97 -7.18
CA ASN A 140 -7.20 15.40 -6.14
C ASN A 140 -7.73 14.86 -4.81
N THR A 141 -7.28 13.69 -4.38
CA THR A 141 -7.49 13.22 -3.01
C THR A 141 -6.28 13.62 -2.16
N PRO A 142 -6.45 14.47 -1.13
CA PRO A 142 -5.37 14.81 -0.21
C PRO A 142 -4.91 13.58 0.56
N LEU A 143 -3.59 13.49 0.73
CA LEU A 143 -2.88 12.38 1.36
C LEU A 143 -3.31 12.25 2.82
N LYS A 144 -3.83 11.07 3.21
CA LYS A 144 -4.26 10.81 4.58
C LYS A 144 -3.14 10.19 5.41
N ASN A 145 -2.75 10.86 6.49
CA ASN A 145 -1.78 10.34 7.43
C ASN A 145 -2.44 9.30 8.36
N LYS A 146 -1.68 8.28 8.71
CA LYS A 146 -2.14 7.22 9.62
C LYS A 146 -1.95 7.74 11.05
N PHE A 147 -3.03 7.97 11.78
CA PHE A 147 -2.97 8.55 13.13
C PHE A 147 -2.93 7.45 14.23
N LEU A 148 -3.33 6.21 13.92
CA LEU A 148 -3.22 4.99 14.75
C LEU A 148 -3.19 3.71 13.88
N ASP A 149 -3.04 2.51 14.48
CA ASP A 149 -2.89 1.22 13.79
C ASP A 149 -3.98 0.91 12.74
N PHE A 150 -5.23 1.31 13.01
CA PHE A 150 -6.37 1.05 12.13
C PHE A 150 -7.05 2.32 11.60
N VAL A 151 -6.75 3.52 12.13
CA VAL A 151 -7.45 4.76 11.75
C VAL A 151 -6.65 5.63 10.78
N LEU A 152 -7.23 5.85 9.58
CA LEU A 152 -6.67 6.69 8.51
C LEU A 152 -7.44 8.02 8.44
N LEU A 153 -6.76 9.13 8.71
CA LEU A 153 -7.35 10.49 8.65
C LEU A 153 -6.45 11.43 7.86
N ALA A 154 -7.03 12.38 7.12
CA ALA A 154 -6.21 13.45 6.55
C ALA A 154 -5.64 14.35 7.65
N PRO A 155 -4.45 14.94 7.49
CA PRO A 155 -3.97 15.99 8.39
C PRO A 155 -5.03 17.09 8.59
N GLU A 156 -5.74 17.48 7.51
CA GLU A 156 -6.79 18.49 7.60
C GLU A 156 -8.04 17.97 8.33
N GLU A 157 -8.35 16.67 8.25
CA GLU A 157 -9.46 16.05 8.98
C GLU A 157 -9.15 15.97 10.48
N HIS A 158 -7.90 15.67 10.85
CA HIS A 158 -7.45 15.69 12.23
C HIS A 158 -7.55 17.11 12.83
N THR A 159 -7.06 18.11 12.12
CA THR A 159 -7.19 19.52 12.56
C THR A 159 -8.65 19.90 12.77
N LYS A 160 -9.56 19.49 11.88
CA LYS A 160 -11.01 19.74 12.05
C LYS A 160 -11.59 19.07 13.29
N LEU A 161 -11.17 17.85 13.60
CA LEU A 161 -11.60 17.15 14.82
C LEU A 161 -11.10 17.87 16.08
N VAL A 162 -9.83 18.30 16.09
CA VAL A 162 -9.25 19.05 17.22
C VAL A 162 -9.95 20.40 17.40
N VAL A 163 -10.25 21.12 16.31
CA VAL A 163 -11.00 22.38 16.37
C VAL A 163 -12.42 22.17 16.92
N GLN A 164 -13.06 21.04 16.60
CA GLN A 164 -14.46 20.79 16.95
C GLN A 164 -14.65 20.19 18.35
N PHE A 165 -13.72 19.35 18.82
CA PHE A 165 -13.87 18.58 20.07
C PHE A 165 -12.73 18.84 21.09
N GLY A 166 -11.76 19.69 20.75
CA GLY A 166 -10.51 19.82 21.49
C GLY A 166 -9.55 18.67 21.22
N GLU A 167 -8.28 18.83 21.61
CA GLU A 167 -7.23 17.83 21.37
C GLU A 167 -7.52 16.50 22.09
N GLN A 168 -7.89 16.55 23.37
CA GLN A 168 -8.27 15.37 24.15
C GLN A 168 -9.55 14.72 23.62
N GLY A 169 -10.58 15.51 23.30
CA GLY A 169 -11.84 14.98 22.78
C GLY A 169 -11.72 14.39 21.36
N ALA A 170 -10.78 14.88 20.55
CA ALA A 170 -10.44 14.28 19.26
C ALA A 170 -9.73 12.93 19.45
N ASN A 171 -8.72 12.88 20.34
CA ASN A 171 -7.96 11.66 20.61
C ASN A 171 -8.82 10.53 21.17
N ASP A 172 -9.71 10.82 22.12
CA ASP A 172 -10.64 9.82 22.68
C ASP A 172 -11.54 9.19 21.61
N ARG A 173 -12.05 10.01 20.68
CA ARG A 173 -12.94 9.56 19.60
C ARG A 173 -12.20 8.75 18.54
N ILE A 174 -10.95 9.14 18.25
CA ILE A 174 -10.06 8.41 17.35
C ILE A 174 -9.70 7.05 17.96
N GLY A 175 -9.35 7.02 19.25
CA GLY A 175 -9.07 5.79 20.01
C GLY A 175 -10.27 4.84 20.04
N ARG A 176 -11.47 5.34 20.37
CA ARG A 176 -12.71 4.54 20.37
C ARG A 176 -13.00 3.89 19.02
N LEU A 177 -12.74 4.60 17.92
CA LEU A 177 -12.88 4.02 16.57
C LEU A 177 -11.80 2.98 16.29
N ASN A 178 -10.56 3.22 16.72
CA ASN A 178 -9.45 2.29 16.57
C ASN A 178 -9.72 0.95 17.28
N ASP A 179 -10.16 0.99 18.54
CA ASP A 179 -10.48 -0.20 19.33
C ASP A 179 -11.69 -0.97 18.77
N TYR A 180 -12.68 -0.25 18.25
CA TYR A 180 -13.83 -0.87 17.61
C TYR A 180 -13.45 -1.59 16.31
N ILE A 181 -12.58 -1.00 15.49
CA ILE A 181 -12.08 -1.66 14.28
C ILE A 181 -11.20 -2.85 14.65
N GLY A 182 -10.34 -2.71 15.66
CA GLY A 182 -9.49 -3.80 16.15
C GLY A 182 -10.29 -4.99 16.69
N SER A 183 -11.37 -4.74 17.43
CA SER A 183 -12.20 -5.80 18.03
C SER A 183 -13.24 -6.41 17.09
N LYS A 184 -13.84 -5.61 16.18
CA LYS A 184 -14.95 -6.05 15.31
C LYS A 184 -14.54 -6.24 13.85
N GLY A 185 -13.35 -5.82 13.44
CA GLY A 185 -12.90 -5.87 12.04
C GLY A 185 -13.73 -4.98 11.11
N ALA A 186 -14.40 -3.95 11.64
CA ALA A 186 -15.31 -3.10 10.88
C ALA A 186 -14.54 -2.25 9.85
N LYS A 187 -15.09 -2.15 8.63
CA LYS A 187 -14.51 -1.34 7.55
C LYS A 187 -15.42 -0.16 7.26
N TYR A 188 -14.86 1.05 7.30
CA TYR A 188 -15.60 2.28 7.01
C TYR A 188 -15.04 2.99 5.78
N ALA A 189 -15.92 3.55 4.95
CA ALA A 189 -15.51 4.30 3.76
C ALA A 189 -14.78 5.63 4.11
N SER A 190 -15.10 6.22 5.27
CA SER A 190 -14.42 7.40 5.78
C SER A 190 -14.44 7.41 7.31
N HIS A 191 -13.26 7.31 7.92
CA HIS A 191 -13.15 7.25 9.38
C HIS A 191 -13.53 8.59 10.03
N TYR A 192 -13.23 9.71 9.36
CA TYR A 192 -13.66 11.04 9.77
C TYR A 192 -15.19 11.14 9.89
N HIS A 193 -15.94 10.71 8.86
CA HIS A 193 -17.41 10.75 8.90
C HIS A 193 -17.99 9.79 9.94
N THR A 194 -17.34 8.65 10.17
CA THR A 194 -17.73 7.72 11.24
C THR A 194 -17.61 8.38 12.61
N ILE A 195 -16.47 9.04 12.88
CA ILE A 195 -16.25 9.79 14.12
C ILE A 195 -17.32 10.89 14.30
N LEU A 196 -17.62 11.66 13.26
CA LEU A 196 -18.67 12.67 13.31
C LEU A 196 -20.06 12.08 13.57
N ASN A 197 -20.40 10.96 12.94
CA ASN A 197 -21.69 10.30 13.16
C ASN A 197 -21.80 9.74 14.58
N TRP A 198 -20.72 9.21 15.14
CA TRP A 198 -20.70 8.78 16.54
C TRP A 198 -20.84 9.97 17.48
N ALA A 199 -20.15 11.07 17.19
CA ALA A 199 -20.28 12.31 17.96
C ALA A 199 -21.71 12.86 17.97
N ARG A 200 -22.42 12.78 16.84
CA ARG A 200 -23.85 13.16 16.77
C ARG A 200 -24.76 12.25 17.58
N LYS A 201 -24.42 10.96 17.71
CA LYS A 201 -25.19 10.00 18.52
C LYS A 201 -24.89 10.12 20.01
N ASP A 202 -23.67 10.53 20.36
CA ASP A 202 -23.27 10.77 21.75
C ASP A 202 -23.84 12.09 22.30
N GLN A 203 -24.24 13.03 21.43
CA GLN A 203 -24.97 14.22 21.85
C GLN A 203 -26.37 13.80 22.33
N PRO A 204 -26.78 14.14 23.58
CA PRO A 204 -28.13 13.88 24.03
C PRO A 204 -29.06 14.65 23.11
N THR A 205 -29.79 13.93 22.25
CA THR A 205 -30.90 14.54 21.51
C THR A 205 -31.85 15.09 22.55
N GLU A 206 -31.91 16.43 22.68
CA GLU A 206 -33.03 17.09 23.33
C GLU A 206 -34.28 16.55 22.64
N LYS A 207 -34.99 15.67 23.33
CA LYS A 207 -36.30 15.20 22.92
C LYS A 207 -37.19 16.44 22.94
N ILE A 208 -37.31 17.11 21.79
CA ILE A 208 -38.36 18.10 21.56
C ILE A 208 -39.67 17.33 21.69
N ASN A 209 -40.21 17.40 22.89
CA ASN A 209 -41.45 16.78 23.31
C ASN A 209 -42.58 17.51 22.58
N ARG A 210 -42.84 17.15 21.31
CA ARG A 210 -44.04 17.60 20.60
C ARG A 210 -45.23 16.82 21.14
N LYS A 211 -45.70 17.22 22.32
CA LYS A 211 -47.10 17.09 22.70
C LYS A 211 -47.80 18.41 22.36
N LEU A 212 -49.01 18.23 21.83
CA LEU A 212 -50.02 19.20 21.39
C LEU A 212 -49.96 19.51 19.89
#